data_AF-A0A3N7FWQ4-F1
#
_entry.id   AF-A0A3N7FWQ4-F1
#
_cell.length_a   1.000
_cell.length_b   1.000
_cell.length_c   1.000
_cell.angle_alpha   90.00
_cell.angle_beta   90.00
_cell.angle_gamma   90.00
#
_symmetry.space_group_name_H-M   'P 1'
#
loop_
_entity.id
_entity.type
_entity.pdbx_description
1 polymer ?
#
loop_
_entity_poly.entity_id
_entity_poly.type
_entity_poly.pdbx_seq_one_letter_code
_entity_poly.pdbx_strand_id
1 'polypeptide(L)'
;MQAMTTKAKHLEIQGRLNTPHAKVSSSAINSCFRLSSSLQIEKLRKILILFVQQMANEVVLLDFEMSPFAARVRIALEEKGIEYKSKVEDLSNKSSTLLKMNPVHQQIPVLIHNGRPICESMIIVQYIDEVWSHKPSLLPSDPYRRAHARFWADYIDKKIYPIGRNLWASEGEVKESSKKDLFQCFKILEEELGDKQYFGDESFGYIDLALIPFYSFFYTFETLGNWSMVAEFPKLVKWGERCLQKESVSKSLSDQKEIYEAALQIKQELGIE
;
A
#
# COMPACT_ATOMS: atom_id res chain seq x y z
N MET A 1 -37.14 31.97 -0.64
CA MET A 1 -38.47 31.38 -0.94
C MET A 1 -38.24 29.89 -1.10
N GLN A 2 -38.86 28.93 -0.40
CA GLN A 2 -40.11 28.83 0.38
C GLN A 2 -40.06 27.49 1.17
N ALA A 3 -40.72 27.41 2.34
CA ALA A 3 -41.41 26.24 2.93
C ALA A 3 -41.80 26.58 4.40
N MET A 4 -43.01 27.10 4.72
CA MET A 4 -44.29 26.41 5.04
C MET A 4 -44.17 25.18 5.98
N THR A 5 -44.43 25.30 7.30
CA THR A 5 -45.68 24.99 8.08
C THR A 5 -46.31 23.60 7.85
N THR A 6 -46.68 22.82 8.88
CA THR A 6 -48.01 22.92 9.54
C THR A 6 -48.10 22.13 10.88
N LYS A 7 -48.89 22.68 11.82
CA LYS A 7 -49.23 22.27 13.20
C LYS A 7 -50.12 21.01 13.32
N ALA A 8 -49.95 20.28 14.43
CA ALA A 8 -50.79 19.16 14.86
C ALA A 8 -52.07 19.62 15.60
N LYS A 9 -53.18 18.89 15.37
CA LYS A 9 -54.50 19.03 16.01
C LYS A 9 -54.65 18.09 17.22
N HIS A 10 -55.38 18.58 18.22
CA HIS A 10 -55.92 17.88 19.39
C HIS A 10 -57.08 16.95 19.02
N LEU A 11 -57.24 15.84 19.76
CA LEU A 11 -58.55 15.20 20.04
C LEU A 11 -58.46 14.33 21.31
N GLU A 12 -59.38 14.60 22.24
CA GLU A 12 -59.64 13.87 23.49
C GLU A 12 -60.34 12.52 23.22
N ILE A 13 -60.09 11.52 24.08
CA ILE A 13 -61.06 10.46 24.40
C ILE A 13 -60.97 10.16 25.91
N GLN A 14 -62.08 10.39 26.63
CA GLN A 14 -62.32 9.88 27.98
C GLN A 14 -62.76 8.40 27.93
N GLY A 15 -62.23 7.57 28.82
CA GLY A 15 -62.72 6.21 29.09
C GLY A 15 -62.40 5.80 30.53
N ARG A 16 -63.45 5.57 31.34
CA ARG A 16 -63.41 5.15 32.76
C ARG A 16 -62.89 3.71 32.91
N LEU A 17 -62.06 3.44 33.93
CA LEU A 17 -62.13 2.26 34.82
C LEU A 17 -61.15 2.44 36.01
N ASN A 18 -61.67 2.22 37.22
CA ASN A 18 -61.05 2.44 38.52
C ASN A 18 -59.85 1.51 38.79
N THR A 19 -58.70 2.06 39.18
CA THR A 19 -57.69 1.43 40.08
C THR A 19 -56.88 2.52 40.81
N PRO A 20 -56.34 2.27 42.02
CA PRO A 20 -55.88 3.34 42.91
C PRO A 20 -54.62 4.03 42.40
N HIS A 21 -54.66 5.36 42.45
CA HIS A 21 -53.60 6.29 42.05
C HIS A 21 -52.24 5.98 42.69
N ALA A 22 -51.33 5.38 41.93
CA ALA A 22 -49.92 5.72 42.06
C ALA A 22 -49.72 7.09 41.39
N LYS A 23 -49.68 8.17 42.19
CA LYS A 23 -49.23 9.49 41.72
C LYS A 23 -47.74 9.36 41.33
N VAL A 24 -47.46 8.98 40.09
CA VAL A 24 -46.11 9.13 39.55
C VAL A 24 -45.86 10.63 39.45
N SER A 25 -45.02 11.14 40.35
CA SER A 25 -44.62 12.54 40.37
C SER A 25 -44.13 12.97 38.98
N SER A 26 -44.58 14.13 38.49
CA SER A 26 -44.03 14.78 37.30
C SER A 26 -42.49 14.92 37.40
N SER A 27 -41.94 15.05 38.62
CA SER A 27 -40.48 15.04 38.84
C SER A 27 -39.83 13.68 38.51
N ALA A 28 -40.51 12.56 38.76
CA ALA A 28 -40.02 11.22 38.48
C ALA A 28 -40.03 10.91 36.97
N ILE A 29 -41.05 11.36 36.25
CA ILE A 29 -41.13 11.25 34.78
C ILE A 29 -40.05 12.12 34.13
N ASN A 30 -39.91 13.38 34.55
CA ASN A 30 -38.86 14.27 34.05
C ASN A 30 -37.46 13.80 34.40
N SER A 31 -37.26 13.18 35.57
CA SER A 31 -36.01 12.53 35.96
C SER A 31 -35.72 11.31 35.08
N CYS A 32 -36.72 10.46 34.81
CA CYS A 32 -36.58 9.28 33.96
C CYS A 32 -36.31 9.65 32.49
N PHE A 33 -36.95 10.71 31.96
CA PHE A 33 -36.62 11.27 30.66
C PHE A 33 -35.19 11.83 30.61
N ARG A 34 -34.75 12.59 31.62
CA ARG A 34 -33.36 13.09 31.70
C ARG A 34 -32.33 11.94 31.82
N LEU A 35 -32.62 10.92 32.62
CA LEU A 35 -31.79 9.73 32.77
C LEU A 35 -31.71 8.95 31.45
N SER A 36 -32.84 8.74 30.77
CA SER A 36 -32.91 8.11 29.44
C SER A 36 -32.11 8.89 28.39
N SER A 37 -32.26 10.22 28.34
CA SER A 37 -31.49 11.08 27.42
C SER A 37 -29.99 11.06 27.75
N SER A 38 -29.62 11.07 29.04
CA SER A 38 -28.22 10.99 29.45
C SER A 38 -27.58 9.65 29.10
N LEU A 39 -28.31 8.54 29.27
CA LEU A 39 -27.86 7.19 28.93
C LEU A 39 -27.75 7.00 27.41
N GLN A 40 -28.66 7.61 26.63
CA GLN A 40 -28.57 7.65 25.17
C GLN A 40 -27.37 8.49 24.68
N ILE A 41 -27.12 9.66 25.30
CA ILE A 41 -25.95 10.49 24.99
C ILE A 41 -24.65 9.75 25.32
N GLU A 42 -24.58 9.02 26.43
CA GLU A 42 -23.39 8.26 26.81
C GLU A 42 -23.15 7.05 25.91
N LYS A 43 -24.23 6.36 25.48
CA LYS A 43 -24.15 5.33 24.42
C LYS A 43 -23.67 5.92 23.10
N LEU A 44 -24.21 7.05 22.66
CA LEU A 44 -23.78 7.76 21.44
C LEU A 44 -22.33 8.22 21.53
N ARG A 45 -21.88 8.71 22.69
CA ARG A 45 -20.47 9.06 22.93
C ARG A 45 -19.56 7.84 22.84
N LYS A 46 -19.94 6.71 23.44
CA LYS A 46 -19.17 5.46 23.34
C LYS A 46 -19.12 4.97 21.89
N ILE A 47 -20.24 5.01 21.16
CA ILE A 47 -20.28 4.65 19.74
C ILE A 47 -19.40 5.61 18.92
N LEU A 48 -19.46 6.91 19.16
CA LEU A 48 -18.64 7.90 18.47
C LEU A 48 -17.15 7.73 18.80
N ILE A 49 -16.79 7.44 20.06
CA ILE A 49 -15.42 7.15 20.45
C ILE A 49 -14.93 5.86 19.78
N LEU A 50 -15.73 4.80 19.78
CA LEU A 50 -15.40 3.56 19.08
C LEU A 50 -15.28 3.78 17.57
N PHE A 51 -16.15 4.60 16.97
CA PHE A 51 -16.10 4.93 15.55
C PHE A 51 -14.87 5.79 15.21
N VAL A 52 -14.53 6.76 16.05
CA VAL A 52 -13.32 7.58 15.92
C VAL A 52 -12.07 6.73 16.15
N GLN A 53 -12.10 5.78 17.08
CA GLN A 53 -11.02 4.81 17.31
C GLN A 53 -10.89 3.81 16.15
N GLN A 54 -12.00 3.38 15.55
CA GLN A 54 -12.00 2.50 14.38
C GLN A 54 -11.54 3.22 13.12
N MET A 55 -11.80 4.53 13.00
CA MET A 55 -11.19 5.38 11.97
C MET A 55 -9.72 5.74 12.29
N ALA A 56 -9.33 5.72 13.56
CA ALA A 56 -7.95 5.91 14.01
C ALA A 56 -7.19 4.59 13.92
N ASN A 57 -6.79 4.24 12.70
CA ASN A 57 -5.86 3.21 12.23
C ASN A 57 -6.30 2.65 10.87
N GLU A 58 -7.19 3.34 10.13
CA GLU A 58 -7.54 2.90 8.78
C GLU A 58 -6.35 3.10 7.85
N VAL A 59 -5.90 1.99 7.26
CA VAL A 59 -4.87 1.95 6.23
C VAL A 59 -5.50 1.49 4.92
N VAL A 60 -5.41 2.32 3.88
CA VAL A 60 -5.85 2.01 2.52
C VAL A 60 -4.67 2.15 1.58
N LEU A 61 -4.48 1.19 0.68
CA LEU A 61 -3.49 1.26 -0.39
C LEU A 61 -4.21 1.42 -1.73
N LEU A 62 -3.95 2.53 -2.44
CA LEU A 62 -4.27 2.62 -3.86
C LEU A 62 -3.18 1.87 -4.63
N ASP A 63 -3.58 0.85 -5.35
CA ASP A 63 -2.71 -0.25 -5.76
C ASP A 63 -2.91 -0.61 -7.25
N PHE A 64 -1.93 -1.30 -7.81
CA PHE A 64 -2.07 -2.06 -9.05
C PHE A 64 -1.27 -3.35 -8.89
N GLU A 65 -1.89 -4.50 -9.19
CA GLU A 65 -1.34 -5.83 -8.87
C GLU A 65 0.06 -6.03 -9.45
N MET A 66 0.26 -5.72 -10.73
CA MET A 66 1.53 -5.88 -11.43
C MET A 66 2.55 -4.75 -11.16
N SER A 67 2.23 -3.79 -10.28
CA SER A 67 3.15 -2.68 -9.98
C SER A 67 4.26 -3.12 -9.02
N PRO A 68 5.54 -3.08 -9.43
CA PRO A 68 6.64 -3.38 -8.52
C PRO A 68 6.72 -2.35 -7.38
N PHE A 69 6.33 -1.09 -7.64
CA PHE A 69 6.32 -0.04 -6.62
C PHE A 69 5.27 -0.27 -5.56
N ALA A 70 4.09 -0.74 -5.93
CA ALA A 70 3.03 -1.02 -4.97
C ALA A 70 3.30 -2.33 -4.21
N ALA A 71 3.92 -3.32 -4.85
CA ALA A 71 4.42 -4.52 -4.18
C ALA A 71 5.38 -4.20 -3.03
N ARG A 72 6.24 -3.19 -3.14
CA ARG A 72 7.08 -2.70 -2.01
C ARG A 72 6.24 -2.38 -0.78
N VAL A 73 5.14 -1.65 -0.99
CA VAL A 73 4.25 -1.22 0.08
C VAL A 73 3.46 -2.40 0.65
N ARG A 74 2.97 -3.31 -0.21
CA ARG A 74 2.34 -4.57 0.24
C ARG A 74 3.29 -5.37 1.13
N ILE A 75 4.53 -5.60 0.68
CA ILE A 75 5.56 -6.32 1.46
C ILE A 75 5.84 -5.61 2.79
N ALA A 76 5.97 -4.27 2.81
CA ALA A 76 6.20 -3.53 4.05
C ALA A 76 5.05 -3.68 5.04
N LEU A 77 3.81 -3.62 4.57
CA LEU A 77 2.62 -3.80 5.40
C LEU A 77 2.54 -5.23 5.95
N GLU A 78 2.85 -6.24 5.12
CA GLU A 78 2.86 -7.66 5.51
C GLU A 78 4.01 -8.00 6.48
N GLU A 79 5.23 -7.51 6.25
CA GLU A 79 6.37 -7.66 7.20
C GLU A 79 6.05 -7.03 8.56
N LYS A 80 5.29 -5.94 8.54
CA LYS A 80 4.79 -5.29 9.74
C LYS A 80 3.46 -5.87 10.20
N GLY A 81 2.86 -6.89 9.58
CA GLY A 81 1.54 -7.43 9.94
C GLY A 81 0.49 -6.34 10.20
N ILE A 82 0.37 -5.38 9.27
CA ILE A 82 -0.59 -4.26 9.31
C ILE A 82 -1.77 -4.64 8.43
N GLU A 83 -2.97 -4.66 9.00
CA GLU A 83 -4.20 -4.83 8.22
C GLU A 83 -4.46 -3.58 7.36
N TYR A 84 -4.75 -3.79 6.09
CA TYR A 84 -5.04 -2.70 5.15
C TYR A 84 -6.10 -3.12 4.13
N LYS A 85 -6.76 -2.13 3.53
CA LYS A 85 -7.65 -2.34 2.38
C LYS A 85 -6.91 -1.97 1.10
N SER A 86 -6.68 -2.94 0.22
CA SER A 86 -6.19 -2.65 -1.14
C SER A 86 -7.34 -2.20 -2.04
N LYS A 87 -7.13 -1.11 -2.79
CA LYS A 87 -8.04 -0.61 -3.83
C LYS A 87 -7.28 -0.60 -5.15
N VAL A 88 -7.62 -1.53 -6.03
CA VAL A 88 -7.03 -1.63 -7.36
C VAL A 88 -7.48 -0.45 -8.21
N GLU A 89 -6.51 0.26 -8.80
CA GLU A 89 -6.72 1.38 -9.72
C GLU A 89 -6.62 0.91 -11.18
N ASP A 90 -7.52 1.42 -12.02
CA ASP A 90 -7.38 1.36 -13.46
C ASP A 90 -6.48 2.53 -13.90
N LEU A 91 -5.26 2.21 -14.36
CA LEU A 91 -4.28 3.23 -14.75
C LEU A 91 -4.59 3.89 -16.09
N SER A 92 -5.46 3.29 -16.91
CA SER A 92 -5.98 3.88 -18.15
C SER A 92 -7.11 4.89 -17.87
N ASN A 93 -7.82 4.71 -16.76
CA ASN A 93 -8.91 5.58 -16.31
C ASN A 93 -8.83 5.83 -14.79
N LYS A 94 -7.86 6.66 -14.40
CA LYS A 94 -7.51 6.93 -13.00
C LYS A 94 -8.70 7.44 -12.18
N SER A 95 -8.91 6.88 -10.99
CA SER A 95 -10.03 7.28 -10.14
C SER A 95 -9.91 8.73 -9.66
N SER A 96 -11.05 9.37 -9.38
CA SER A 96 -11.08 10.68 -8.72
C SER A 96 -10.41 10.66 -7.33
N THR A 97 -10.37 9.49 -6.69
CA THR A 97 -9.67 9.30 -5.41
C THR A 97 -8.16 9.40 -5.61
N LEU A 98 -7.60 8.70 -6.60
CA LEU A 98 -6.17 8.78 -6.92
C LEU A 98 -5.76 10.21 -7.28
N LEU A 99 -6.51 10.86 -8.17
CA LEU A 99 -6.22 12.24 -8.59
C LEU A 99 -6.28 13.23 -7.43
N LYS A 100 -7.16 13.00 -6.45
CA LYS A 100 -7.25 13.83 -5.24
C LYS A 100 -6.12 13.55 -4.24
N MET A 101 -5.74 12.28 -4.06
CA MET A 101 -4.78 11.86 -3.04
C MET A 101 -3.33 12.01 -3.48
N ASN A 102 -3.05 11.97 -4.78
CA ASN A 102 -1.75 12.30 -5.37
C ASN A 102 -1.93 13.27 -6.55
N PRO A 103 -2.23 14.56 -6.28
CA PRO A 103 -2.50 15.53 -7.34
C PRO A 103 -1.26 15.91 -8.16
N VAL A 104 -0.06 15.71 -7.60
CA VAL A 104 1.21 16.08 -8.25
C VAL A 104 1.60 15.06 -9.32
N HIS A 105 1.68 13.77 -8.96
CA HIS A 105 2.14 12.73 -9.87
C HIS A 105 1.01 11.87 -10.44
N GLN A 106 -0.14 11.83 -9.77
CA GLN A 106 -1.30 11.03 -10.19
C GLN A 106 -0.92 9.55 -10.41
N GLN A 107 -0.04 9.04 -9.54
CA GLN A 107 0.56 7.71 -9.63
C GLN A 107 0.26 6.88 -8.39
N ILE A 108 0.22 5.57 -8.57
CA ILE A 108 0.24 4.57 -7.50
C ILE A 108 1.70 4.16 -7.21
N PRO A 109 2.02 3.61 -6.03
CA PRO A 109 1.13 3.46 -4.87
C PRO A 109 0.83 4.78 -4.15
N VAL A 110 -0.34 4.84 -3.52
CA VAL A 110 -0.66 5.85 -2.51
C VAL A 110 -1.14 5.15 -1.25
N LEU A 111 -0.44 5.35 -0.14
CA LEU A 111 -0.89 4.89 1.17
C LEU A 111 -1.74 5.99 1.80
N ILE A 112 -2.97 5.69 2.18
CA ILE A 112 -3.86 6.59 2.90
C ILE A 112 -3.97 6.08 4.32
N HIS A 113 -3.33 6.77 5.27
CA HIS A 113 -3.37 6.43 6.68
C HIS A 113 -4.18 7.49 7.45
N ASN A 114 -5.34 7.08 7.97
CA ASN A 114 -6.30 7.97 8.66
C ASN A 114 -6.70 9.17 7.79
N GLY A 115 -7.01 8.90 6.52
CA GLY A 115 -7.41 9.90 5.54
C GLY A 115 -6.28 10.79 4.99
N ARG A 116 -5.03 10.58 5.42
CA ARG A 116 -3.86 11.36 4.95
C ARG A 116 -3.05 10.56 3.93
N PRO A 117 -2.82 11.08 2.72
CA PRO A 117 -2.06 10.38 1.71
C PRO A 117 -0.54 10.50 1.93
N ILE A 118 0.17 9.42 1.63
CA ILE A 118 1.63 9.34 1.48
C ILE A 118 1.87 8.74 0.10
N CYS A 119 2.69 9.43 -0.70
CA CYS A 119 3.03 9.04 -2.07
C CYS A 119 4.51 8.60 -2.13
N GLU A 120 4.91 8.01 -3.26
CA GLU A 120 6.24 7.44 -3.52
C GLU A 120 6.54 6.19 -2.68
N SER A 121 6.70 5.05 -3.35
CA SER A 121 6.83 3.73 -2.69
C SER A 121 7.88 3.70 -1.57
N MET A 122 9.10 4.21 -1.79
CA MET A 122 10.16 4.16 -0.78
C MET A 122 10.01 5.22 0.33
N ILE A 123 9.22 6.28 0.11
CA ILE A 123 8.80 7.21 1.15
C ILE A 123 7.71 6.54 2.01
N ILE A 124 6.75 5.87 1.38
CA ILE A 124 5.70 5.10 2.06
C ILE A 124 6.32 4.01 2.95
N VAL A 125 7.32 3.27 2.45
CA VAL A 125 8.01 2.23 3.24
C VAL A 125 8.71 2.83 4.47
N GLN A 126 9.38 3.98 4.33
CA GLN A 126 9.97 4.69 5.46
C GLN A 126 8.91 5.13 6.47
N TYR A 127 7.81 5.69 5.99
CA TYR A 127 6.68 6.09 6.83
C TYR A 127 6.12 4.89 7.63
N ILE A 128 5.96 3.74 6.98
CA ILE A 128 5.52 2.50 7.63
C ILE A 128 6.52 2.08 8.72
N ASP A 129 7.82 2.13 8.43
CA ASP A 129 8.85 1.73 9.39
C ASP A 129 8.86 2.63 10.65
N GLU A 130 8.70 3.95 10.45
CA GLU A 130 8.72 4.94 11.52
C GLU A 130 7.44 4.93 12.38
N VAL A 131 6.26 4.83 11.74
CA VAL A 131 4.96 4.85 12.44
C VAL A 131 4.72 3.55 13.22
N TRP A 132 5.08 2.41 12.64
CA TRP A 132 4.99 1.10 13.30
C TRP A 132 6.37 0.65 13.83
N SER A 133 7.06 1.56 14.51
CA SER A 133 8.40 1.36 15.09
C SER A 133 8.47 0.34 16.24
N HIS A 134 7.32 -0.09 16.77
CA HIS A 134 7.22 -1.19 17.75
C HIS A 134 7.37 -2.58 17.12
N LYS A 135 7.43 -2.67 15.78
CA LYS A 135 7.62 -3.90 15.01
C LYS A 135 9.03 -3.94 14.41
N PRO A 136 9.56 -5.12 14.00
CA PRO A 136 10.92 -5.25 13.46
C PRO A 136 11.25 -4.18 12.40
N SER A 137 12.42 -3.57 12.52
CA SER A 137 12.84 -2.43 11.69
C SER A 137 13.21 -2.87 10.28
N LEU A 138 12.78 -2.12 9.27
CA LEU A 138 13.18 -2.34 7.88
C LEU A 138 14.49 -1.61 7.56
N LEU A 139 14.75 -0.48 8.24
CA LEU A 139 15.97 0.29 8.13
C LEU A 139 16.93 0.04 9.30
N PRO A 140 18.26 0.09 9.07
CA PRO A 140 19.23 0.08 10.15
C PRO A 140 19.10 1.29 11.08
N SER A 141 19.34 1.08 12.38
CA SER A 141 19.40 2.14 13.38
C SER A 141 20.68 2.97 13.31
N ASP A 142 21.80 2.35 12.88
CA ASP A 142 23.05 3.04 12.63
C ASP A 142 22.91 4.04 11.46
N PRO A 143 23.28 5.33 11.64
CA PRO A 143 23.13 6.35 10.61
C PRO A 143 23.86 6.04 9.29
N TYR A 144 25.06 5.47 9.36
CA TYR A 144 25.85 5.17 8.17
C TYR A 144 25.21 4.04 7.36
N ARG A 145 24.87 2.93 8.02
CA ARG A 145 24.17 1.80 7.39
C ARG A 145 22.80 2.21 6.84
N ARG A 146 22.09 3.12 7.51
CA ARG A 146 20.83 3.68 7.01
C ARG A 146 21.02 4.54 5.76
N ALA A 147 22.06 5.37 5.72
CA ALA A 147 22.41 6.16 4.54
C ALA A 147 22.78 5.24 3.36
N HIS A 148 23.55 4.18 3.63
CA HIS A 148 23.88 3.15 2.65
C HIS A 148 22.64 2.44 2.09
N ALA A 149 21.70 2.04 2.95
CA ALA A 149 20.44 1.43 2.52
C ALA A 149 19.61 2.37 1.62
N ARG A 150 19.55 3.66 1.98
CA ARG A 150 18.86 4.68 1.18
C ARG A 150 19.54 4.92 -0.17
N PHE A 151 20.87 4.90 -0.22
CA PHE A 151 21.63 5.01 -1.47
C PHE A 151 21.27 3.88 -2.44
N TRP A 152 21.25 2.64 -1.97
CA TRP A 152 20.94 1.51 -2.84
C TRP A 152 19.48 1.47 -3.27
N ALA A 153 18.54 1.85 -2.41
CA ALA A 153 17.15 2.02 -2.83
C ALA A 153 17.00 3.11 -3.92
N ASP A 154 17.70 4.23 -3.78
CA ASP A 154 17.75 5.31 -4.79
C ASP A 154 18.41 4.84 -6.10
N TYR A 155 19.48 4.06 -6.02
CA TYR A 155 20.11 3.43 -7.17
C TYR A 155 19.12 2.54 -7.94
N ILE A 156 18.36 1.69 -7.23
CA ILE A 156 17.36 0.81 -7.84
C ILE A 156 16.29 1.63 -8.58
N ASP A 157 15.76 2.69 -7.96
CA ASP A 157 14.75 3.55 -8.57
C ASP A 157 15.28 4.31 -9.79
N LYS A 158 16.53 4.77 -9.76
CA LYS A 158 17.15 5.54 -10.85
C LYS A 158 17.73 4.68 -11.96
N LYS A 159 17.99 3.40 -11.72
CA LYS A 159 18.66 2.51 -12.67
C LYS A 159 17.78 1.35 -13.10
N ILE A 160 17.42 0.47 -12.19
CA ILE A 160 16.77 -0.81 -12.53
C ILE A 160 15.42 -0.58 -13.20
N TYR A 161 14.56 0.27 -12.64
CA TYR A 161 13.25 0.53 -13.24
C TYR A 161 13.33 1.21 -14.62
N PRO A 162 13.95 2.40 -14.79
CA PRO A 162 13.93 3.09 -16.08
C PRO A 162 14.68 2.32 -17.17
N ILE A 163 15.81 1.69 -16.85
CA ILE A 163 16.56 0.90 -17.82
C ILE A 163 15.80 -0.38 -18.18
N GLY A 164 15.24 -1.07 -17.18
CA GLY A 164 14.38 -2.24 -17.40
C GLY A 164 13.17 -1.89 -18.26
N ARG A 165 12.52 -0.75 -18.02
CA ARG A 165 11.43 -0.24 -18.85
C ARG A 165 11.85 -0.04 -20.28
N ASN A 166 12.97 0.63 -20.53
CA ASN A 166 13.47 0.84 -21.89
C ASN A 166 13.83 -0.50 -22.58
N LEU A 167 14.30 -1.50 -21.83
CA LEU A 167 14.57 -2.83 -22.40
C LEU A 167 13.31 -3.49 -22.96
N TRP A 168 12.17 -3.42 -22.25
CA TRP A 168 10.92 -4.08 -22.70
C TRP A 168 9.95 -3.19 -23.49
N ALA A 169 10.10 -1.85 -23.39
CA ALA A 169 9.20 -0.86 -24.01
C ALA A 169 9.92 0.09 -24.98
N SER A 170 11.03 -0.33 -25.60
CA SER A 170 11.71 0.45 -26.64
C SER A 170 12.38 -0.49 -27.65
N GLU A 171 12.83 0.07 -28.77
CA GLU A 171 13.48 -0.67 -29.86
C GLU A 171 14.77 0.01 -30.34
N GLY A 172 15.52 -0.69 -31.21
CA GLY A 172 16.74 -0.19 -31.81
C GLY A 172 17.82 0.13 -30.77
N GLU A 173 18.49 1.27 -30.94
CA GLU A 173 19.64 1.67 -30.12
C GLU A 173 19.29 1.83 -28.62
N VAL A 174 18.08 2.29 -28.31
CA VAL A 174 17.63 2.47 -26.92
C VAL A 174 17.51 1.12 -26.21
N LYS A 175 16.99 0.11 -26.89
CA LYS A 175 16.89 -1.26 -26.35
C LYS A 175 18.27 -1.89 -26.16
N GLU A 176 19.13 -1.80 -27.17
CA GLU A 176 20.47 -2.39 -27.13
C GLU A 176 21.39 -1.75 -26.08
N SER A 177 21.30 -0.42 -25.89
CA SER A 177 22.00 0.26 -24.80
C SER A 177 21.44 -0.13 -23.44
N SER A 178 20.10 -0.15 -23.29
CA SER A 178 19.44 -0.54 -22.03
C SER A 178 19.73 -1.99 -21.63
N LYS A 179 19.87 -2.90 -22.60
CA LYS A 179 20.32 -4.28 -22.36
C LYS A 179 21.69 -4.32 -21.68
N LYS A 180 22.67 -3.59 -22.23
CA LYS A 180 24.05 -3.55 -21.69
C LYS A 180 24.09 -2.88 -20.32
N ASP A 181 23.36 -1.78 -20.17
CA ASP A 181 23.32 -1.02 -18.92
C ASP A 181 22.64 -1.81 -17.81
N LEU A 182 21.54 -2.52 -18.10
CA LEU A 182 20.84 -3.34 -17.12
C LEU A 182 21.70 -4.51 -16.66
N PHE A 183 22.40 -5.16 -17.60
CA PHE A 183 23.36 -6.21 -17.30
C PHE A 183 24.45 -5.72 -16.33
N GLN A 184 25.01 -4.54 -16.59
CA GLN A 184 26.01 -3.94 -15.71
C GLN A 184 25.43 -3.56 -14.33
N CYS A 185 24.19 -3.07 -14.29
CA CYS A 185 23.52 -2.77 -13.02
C CYS A 185 23.32 -4.01 -12.16
N PHE A 186 22.98 -5.15 -12.76
CA PHE A 186 22.86 -6.42 -12.02
C PHE A 186 24.22 -6.93 -11.53
N LYS A 187 25.32 -6.74 -12.27
CA LYS A 187 26.66 -7.04 -11.75
C LYS A 187 27.01 -6.22 -10.52
N ILE A 188 26.72 -4.93 -10.56
CA ILE A 188 26.95 -4.03 -9.42
C ILE A 188 26.12 -4.48 -8.19
N LEU A 189 24.86 -4.88 -8.41
CA LEU A 189 24.01 -5.40 -7.33
C LEU A 189 24.49 -6.76 -6.79
N GLU A 190 25.02 -7.65 -7.62
CA GLU A 190 25.64 -8.90 -7.15
C GLU A 190 26.90 -8.66 -6.32
N GLU A 191 27.74 -7.71 -6.73
CA GLU A 191 28.92 -7.31 -5.98
C GLU A 191 28.54 -6.73 -4.61
N GLU A 192 27.52 -5.86 -4.58
CA GLU A 192 26.98 -5.32 -3.33
C GLU A 192 26.39 -6.42 -2.44
N LEU A 193 25.62 -7.36 -3.00
CA LEU A 193 25.09 -8.49 -2.23
C LEU A 193 26.23 -9.33 -1.63
N GLY A 194 27.34 -9.51 -2.37
CA GLY A 194 28.50 -10.24 -1.89
C GLY A 194 28.12 -11.68 -1.51
N ASP A 195 28.44 -12.09 -0.29
CA ASP A 195 28.05 -13.40 0.26
C ASP A 195 26.93 -13.31 1.31
N LYS A 196 26.28 -12.13 1.41
CA LYS A 196 25.19 -11.89 2.35
C LYS A 196 23.95 -12.68 1.93
N GLN A 197 23.13 -13.07 2.92
CA GLN A 197 21.85 -13.73 2.64
C GLN A 197 20.81 -12.76 2.08
N TYR A 198 20.85 -11.52 2.57
CA TYR A 198 20.02 -10.39 2.20
C TYR A 198 20.89 -9.14 2.08
N PHE A 199 20.43 -8.13 1.36
CA PHE A 199 21.10 -6.83 1.32
C PHE A 199 21.08 -6.11 2.67
N GLY A 200 20.10 -6.42 3.54
CA GLY A 200 20.06 -6.02 4.95
C GLY A 200 21.03 -6.75 5.88
N ASP A 201 22.03 -7.43 5.32
CA ASP A 201 23.01 -8.28 6.00
C ASP A 201 22.38 -9.54 6.64
N GLU A 202 22.01 -9.47 7.92
CA GLU A 202 21.51 -10.60 8.72
C GLU A 202 20.03 -10.89 8.47
N SER A 203 19.26 -9.91 7.99
CA SER A 203 17.82 -10.02 7.79
C SER A 203 17.36 -9.27 6.55
N PHE A 204 16.20 -9.68 6.02
CA PHE A 204 15.49 -8.94 4.98
C PHE A 204 15.25 -7.49 5.41
N GLY A 205 15.63 -6.51 4.59
CA GLY A 205 15.57 -5.10 4.95
C GLY A 205 15.19 -4.18 3.78
N TYR A 206 15.50 -2.90 3.96
CA TYR A 206 15.07 -1.82 3.07
C TYR A 206 15.51 -1.96 1.61
N ILE A 207 16.76 -2.39 1.37
CA ILE A 207 17.28 -2.62 0.02
C ILE A 207 16.59 -3.83 -0.61
N ASP A 208 16.43 -4.92 0.15
CA ASP A 208 15.74 -6.11 -0.33
C ASP A 208 14.33 -5.78 -0.77
N LEU A 209 13.60 -5.02 0.06
CA LEU A 209 12.26 -4.55 -0.22
C LEU A 209 12.22 -3.67 -1.48
N ALA A 210 13.23 -2.81 -1.70
CA ALA A 210 13.31 -1.98 -2.90
C ALA A 210 13.51 -2.80 -4.18
N LEU A 211 14.31 -3.87 -4.14
CA LEU A 211 14.69 -4.66 -5.31
C LEU A 211 13.75 -5.84 -5.58
N ILE A 212 13.27 -6.54 -4.56
CA ILE A 212 12.59 -7.84 -4.71
C ILE A 212 11.36 -7.79 -5.63
N PRO A 213 10.59 -6.68 -5.74
CA PRO A 213 9.51 -6.62 -6.71
C PRO A 213 9.95 -6.69 -8.18
N PHE A 214 11.19 -6.32 -8.49
CA PHE A 214 11.75 -6.48 -9.83
C PHE A 214 12.12 -7.93 -10.15
N TYR A 215 12.16 -8.82 -9.16
CA TYR A 215 12.31 -10.26 -9.40
C TYR A 215 11.17 -10.80 -10.27
N SER A 216 9.96 -10.26 -10.13
CA SER A 216 8.83 -10.60 -11.02
C SER A 216 9.08 -10.21 -12.50
N PHE A 217 10.05 -9.33 -12.78
CA PHE A 217 10.44 -8.93 -14.14
C PHE A 217 11.66 -9.70 -14.66
N PHE A 218 12.28 -10.57 -13.87
CA PHE A 218 13.54 -11.25 -14.27
C PHE A 218 13.35 -12.08 -15.53
N TYR A 219 12.28 -12.87 -15.64
CA TYR A 219 11.96 -13.59 -16.87
C TYR A 219 11.79 -12.66 -18.09
N THR A 220 11.15 -11.50 -17.92
CA THR A 220 11.00 -10.49 -18.97
C THR A 220 12.36 -9.95 -19.40
N PHE A 221 13.22 -9.59 -18.45
CA PHE A 221 14.57 -9.08 -18.72
C PHE A 221 15.46 -10.14 -19.37
N GLU A 222 15.37 -11.39 -18.91
CA GLU A 222 16.10 -12.53 -19.47
C GLU A 222 15.72 -12.74 -20.95
N THR A 223 14.42 -12.84 -21.21
CA THR A 223 13.87 -13.16 -22.54
C THR A 223 14.15 -12.04 -23.54
N LEU A 224 13.89 -10.78 -23.16
CA LEU A 224 14.07 -9.63 -24.06
C LEU A 224 15.51 -9.14 -24.11
N GLY A 225 16.28 -9.39 -23.06
CA GLY A 225 17.71 -9.12 -22.99
C GLY A 225 18.55 -10.17 -23.71
N ASN A 226 18.05 -11.38 -23.93
CA ASN A 226 18.80 -12.48 -24.55
C ASN A 226 20.13 -12.78 -23.83
N TRP A 227 20.04 -12.99 -22.51
CA TRP A 227 21.08 -13.47 -21.60
C TRP A 227 20.37 -14.21 -20.45
N SER A 228 21.05 -15.06 -19.68
CA SER A 228 20.42 -15.86 -18.60
C SER A 228 20.68 -15.26 -17.22
N MET A 229 19.62 -14.99 -16.45
CA MET A 229 19.73 -14.51 -15.06
C MET A 229 20.49 -15.52 -14.18
N VAL A 230 20.23 -16.82 -14.36
CA VAL A 230 20.84 -17.88 -13.55
C VAL A 230 22.33 -18.05 -13.88
N ALA A 231 22.71 -17.94 -15.15
CA ALA A 231 24.10 -18.10 -15.57
C ALA A 231 24.95 -16.88 -15.22
N GLU A 232 24.40 -15.69 -15.42
CA GLU A 232 25.15 -14.42 -15.31
C GLU A 232 25.08 -13.80 -13.92
N PHE A 233 23.96 -14.02 -13.20
CA PHE A 233 23.67 -13.44 -11.89
C PHE A 233 23.17 -14.47 -10.86
N PRO A 234 23.90 -15.59 -10.64
CA PRO A 234 23.44 -16.68 -9.79
C PRO A 234 23.18 -16.29 -8.33
N LYS A 235 23.88 -15.29 -7.79
CA LYS A 235 23.69 -14.83 -6.41
C LYS A 235 22.39 -14.05 -6.27
N LEU A 236 22.07 -13.19 -7.23
CA LEU A 236 20.78 -12.49 -7.26
C LEU A 236 19.61 -13.45 -7.42
N VAL A 237 19.72 -14.48 -8.28
CA VAL A 237 18.65 -15.47 -8.40
C VAL A 237 18.42 -16.20 -7.08
N LYS A 238 19.49 -16.70 -6.45
CA LYS A 238 19.41 -17.38 -5.14
C LYS A 238 18.86 -16.48 -4.04
N TRP A 239 19.20 -15.19 -4.06
CA TRP A 239 18.64 -14.20 -3.16
C TRP A 239 17.13 -14.03 -3.39
N GLY A 240 16.68 -13.92 -4.63
CA GLY A 240 15.26 -13.82 -4.98
C GLY A 240 14.46 -15.05 -4.55
N GLU A 241 14.99 -16.26 -4.81
CA GLU A 241 14.40 -17.53 -4.37
C GLU A 241 14.26 -17.60 -2.83
N ARG A 242 15.27 -17.11 -2.10
CA ARG A 242 15.24 -17.03 -0.63
C ARG A 242 14.19 -16.03 -0.15
N CYS A 243 14.11 -14.86 -0.78
CA CYS A 243 13.09 -13.86 -0.47
C CYS A 243 11.67 -14.41 -0.71
N LEU A 244 11.46 -15.19 -1.77
CA LEU A 244 10.18 -15.84 -2.06
C LEU A 244 9.76 -16.88 -1.01
N GLN A 245 10.66 -17.35 -0.14
CA GLN A 245 10.27 -18.20 1.00
C GLN A 245 9.54 -17.40 2.10
N LYS A 246 9.57 -16.06 2.05
CA LYS A 246 8.83 -15.20 2.98
C LYS A 246 7.41 -15.01 2.47
N GLU A 247 6.44 -15.30 3.31
CA GLU A 247 5.00 -15.16 3.00
C GLU A 247 4.62 -13.73 2.56
N SER A 248 5.22 -12.71 3.19
CA SER A 248 5.06 -11.30 2.84
C SER A 248 5.46 -10.98 1.39
N VAL A 249 6.48 -11.68 0.88
CA VAL A 249 6.98 -11.51 -0.49
C VAL A 249 6.13 -12.36 -1.44
N SER A 250 5.98 -13.66 -1.17
CA SER A 250 5.27 -14.57 -2.08
C SER A 250 3.81 -14.17 -2.34
N LYS A 251 3.13 -13.55 -1.37
CA LYS A 251 1.77 -13.03 -1.54
C LYS A 251 1.69 -11.70 -2.28
N SER A 252 2.79 -10.94 -2.32
CA SER A 252 2.79 -9.56 -2.81
C SER A 252 3.29 -9.42 -4.25
N LEU A 253 3.93 -10.46 -4.77
CA LEU A 253 4.53 -10.48 -6.10
C LEU A 253 3.63 -11.21 -7.11
N SER A 254 3.57 -10.66 -8.32
CA SER A 254 2.93 -11.32 -9.47
C SER A 254 3.86 -12.38 -10.07
N ASP A 255 3.26 -13.34 -10.78
CA ASP A 255 4.01 -14.37 -11.50
C ASP A 255 4.86 -13.76 -12.63
N GLN A 256 6.04 -14.32 -12.84
CA GLN A 256 6.99 -13.79 -13.82
C GLN A 256 6.50 -13.89 -15.26
N LYS A 257 5.72 -14.91 -15.61
CA LYS A 257 5.16 -15.08 -16.96
C LYS A 257 3.99 -14.13 -17.19
N GLU A 258 3.14 -13.93 -16.18
CA GLU A 258 2.06 -12.94 -16.26
C GLU A 258 2.61 -11.52 -16.48
N ILE A 259 3.70 -11.16 -15.80
CA ILE A 259 4.38 -9.88 -16.03
C ILE A 259 4.95 -9.77 -17.44
N TYR A 260 5.52 -10.85 -17.97
CA TYR A 260 6.02 -10.88 -19.35
C TYR A 260 4.90 -10.73 -20.37
N GLU A 261 3.79 -11.45 -20.20
CA GLU A 261 2.62 -11.34 -21.07
C GLU A 261 2.03 -9.93 -21.04
N ALA A 262 1.90 -9.33 -19.86
CA ALA A 262 1.46 -7.94 -19.72
C ALA A 262 2.42 -6.95 -20.38
N ALA A 263 3.74 -7.15 -20.27
CA ALA A 263 4.72 -6.31 -20.94
C ALA A 263 4.59 -6.38 -22.47
N LEU A 264 4.36 -7.58 -23.04
CA LEU A 264 4.11 -7.75 -24.47
C LEU A 264 2.80 -7.07 -24.91
N GLN A 265 1.73 -7.20 -24.12
CA GLN A 265 0.46 -6.53 -24.43
C GLN A 265 0.63 -5.00 -24.44
N ILE A 266 1.27 -4.43 -23.42
CA ILE A 266 1.54 -2.99 -23.36
C ILE A 266 2.39 -2.56 -24.55
N LYS A 267 3.38 -3.36 -24.94
CA LYS A 267 4.23 -3.08 -26.10
C LYS A 267 3.39 -2.99 -27.39
N GLN A 268 2.45 -3.91 -27.59
CA GLN A 268 1.49 -3.88 -28.70
C GLN A 268 0.57 -2.66 -28.66
N GLU A 269 0.02 -2.32 -27.49
CA GLU A 269 -0.86 -1.14 -27.30
C GLU A 269 -0.12 0.18 -27.58
N LEU A 270 1.18 0.23 -27.29
CA LEU A 270 2.04 1.37 -27.59
C LEU A 270 2.53 1.42 -29.04
N GLY A 271 2.19 0.42 -29.87
CA GLY A 271 2.63 0.34 -31.27
C GLY A 271 4.14 0.16 -31.43
N ILE A 272 4.78 -0.47 -30.45
CA ILE A 272 6.21 -0.79 -30.48
C ILE A 272 6.32 -2.20 -31.06
N GLU A 273 6.89 -2.35 -32.25
CA GLU A 273 7.09 -3.66 -32.91
C GLU A 273 8.35 -4.37 -32.42
#